data_AF-A0A1F7TM47-F1
#
_entry.id   AF-A0A1F7TM47-F1
#
_cell.length_a   1.000
_cell.length_b   1.000
_cell.length_c   1.000
_cell.angle_alpha   90.00
_cell.angle_beta   90.00
_cell.angle_gamma   90.00
#
_symmetry.space_group_name_H-M   'P 1'
#
loop_
_entity.id
_entity.type
_entity.pdbx_description
1 polymer ?
#
loop_
_entity_poly.entity_id
_entity_poly.type
_entity_poly.pdbx_seq_one_letter_code
_entity_poly.pdbx_strand_id
1 'polypeptide(L)'
;MYYSARYLFGRKVSFTSIVEDAVAKRRLIRAIAYVVSTKGQEEQPFFEALQKAGIELREKELMEYSSGQKKADWDVGLAVDVIRMLDMLDVVVIVSGDGDFQPLIEYAKSRGRIVEVMSFRETTSGKIPEAADRYVNLSDDKKRYLLGGLRLKSAKAQEDVRTALERSTDSPEGVSAPGALKRKPSAEPPEERRRRRLSF
;
A
#
# COMPACT_ATOMS: atom_id res chain seq x y z
N MET A 1 -7.82 -0.25 5.95
CA MET A 1 -6.35 -0.11 5.77
C MET A 1 -5.80 -0.83 4.55
N TYR A 2 -5.76 -2.17 4.50
CA TYR A 2 -5.26 -2.90 3.31
C TYR A 2 -6.06 -2.57 2.04
N TYR A 3 -7.39 -2.69 2.13
CA TYR A 3 -8.31 -2.34 1.05
C TYR A 3 -8.23 -0.85 0.68
N SER A 4 -8.12 0.03 1.69
CA SER A 4 -7.94 1.48 1.50
C SER A 4 -6.72 1.79 0.64
N ALA A 5 -5.56 1.19 0.94
CA ALA A 5 -4.34 1.43 0.17
C ALA A 5 -4.39 0.86 -1.25
N ARG A 6 -5.02 -0.31 -1.42
CA ARG A 6 -5.24 -0.91 -2.75
C ARG A 6 -6.15 -0.03 -3.60
N TYR A 7 -7.23 0.49 -3.03
CA TYR A 7 -8.18 1.35 -3.72
C TYR A 7 -7.59 2.74 -4.03
N LEU A 8 -6.98 3.39 -3.03
CA LEU A 8 -6.46 4.75 -3.17
C LEU A 8 -5.16 4.83 -3.98
N PHE A 9 -4.25 3.86 -3.80
CA PHE A 9 -2.87 3.97 -4.30
C PHE A 9 -2.43 2.80 -5.19
N GLY A 10 -3.25 1.77 -5.35
CA GLY A 10 -2.89 0.56 -6.11
C GLY A 10 -1.72 -0.23 -5.51
N ARG A 11 -1.34 0.06 -4.25
CA ARG A 11 -0.15 -0.46 -3.59
C ARG A 11 -0.49 -1.20 -2.30
N LYS A 12 0.42 -2.08 -1.88
CA LYS A 12 0.31 -2.77 -0.58
C LYS A 12 0.87 -1.88 0.53
N VAL A 13 0.35 -2.01 1.74
CA VAL A 13 0.83 -1.28 2.92
C VAL A 13 2.06 -1.96 3.51
N SER A 14 3.05 -1.18 3.95
CA SER A 14 4.16 -1.66 4.77
C SER A 14 3.75 -1.68 6.25
N PHE A 15 3.20 -2.80 6.71
CA PHE A 15 2.79 -2.95 8.12
C PHE A 15 3.98 -2.95 9.07
N THR A 16 5.15 -3.44 8.64
CA THR A 16 6.39 -3.37 9.40
C THR A 16 6.75 -1.93 9.74
N SER A 17 6.73 -1.03 8.75
CA SER A 17 7.06 0.39 8.97
C SER A 17 6.03 1.10 9.85
N ILE A 18 4.74 0.70 9.76
CA ILE A 18 3.71 1.21 10.66
C ILE A 18 4.00 0.77 12.10
N VAL A 19 4.32 -0.50 12.33
CA VAL A 19 4.65 -1.00 13.68
C VAL A 19 5.91 -0.33 14.22
N GLU A 20 6.96 -0.18 13.40
CA GLU A 20 8.18 0.52 13.80
C GLU A 20 7.91 1.95 14.28
N ASP A 21 7.11 2.72 13.53
CA ASP A 21 6.78 4.11 13.90
C ASP A 21 5.77 4.19 15.05
N ALA A 22 4.82 3.25 15.11
CA ALA A 22 3.89 3.12 16.22
C ALA A 22 4.62 2.78 17.53
N VAL A 23 5.66 1.95 17.49
CA VAL A 23 6.46 1.61 18.67
C VAL A 23 7.40 2.77 19.00
N ALA A 24 8.06 3.37 18.01
CA ALA A 24 9.07 4.40 18.18
C ALA A 24 10.14 4.01 19.22
N LYS A 25 10.22 4.70 20.37
CA LYS A 25 11.15 4.39 21.47
C LYS A 25 10.50 3.65 22.65
N ARG A 26 9.31 3.09 22.44
CA ARG A 26 8.52 2.39 23.47
C ARG A 26 8.79 0.89 23.43
N ARG A 27 8.41 0.19 24.49
CA ARG A 27 8.43 -1.28 24.51
C ARG A 27 7.14 -1.81 23.89
N LEU A 28 7.26 -2.60 22.83
CA LEU A 28 6.11 -3.29 22.23
C LEU A 28 5.61 -4.38 23.19
N ILE A 29 4.35 -4.28 23.63
CA ILE A 29 3.69 -5.31 24.44
C ILE A 29 3.02 -6.34 23.54
N ARG A 30 2.17 -5.88 22.60
CA ARG A 30 1.55 -6.71 21.56
C ARG A 30 1.27 -5.89 20.30
N ALA A 31 1.36 -6.54 19.15
CA ALA A 31 0.85 -6.06 17.87
C ALA A 31 -0.12 -7.11 17.32
N ILE A 32 -1.37 -6.73 17.10
CA ILE A 32 -2.43 -7.64 16.67
C ILE A 32 -3.05 -7.12 15.37
N ALA A 33 -3.12 -7.97 14.35
CA ALA A 33 -3.84 -7.71 13.12
C ALA A 33 -5.12 -8.55 13.06
N TYR A 34 -6.24 -7.87 12.91
CA TYR A 34 -7.56 -8.46 12.72
C TYR A 34 -7.81 -8.65 11.23
N VAL A 35 -7.89 -9.89 10.79
CA VAL A 35 -7.99 -10.26 9.37
C VAL A 35 -9.18 -11.18 9.13
N VAL A 36 -9.69 -11.15 7.91
CA VAL A 36 -10.83 -11.97 7.49
C VAL A 36 -10.36 -12.95 6.45
N SER A 37 -10.58 -14.24 6.70
CA SER A 37 -10.22 -15.29 5.75
C SER A 37 -11.38 -15.58 4.81
N THR A 38 -11.06 -15.75 3.53
CA THR A 38 -11.99 -16.26 2.51
C THR A 38 -11.66 -17.71 2.19
N LYS A 39 -12.66 -18.50 1.78
CA LYS A 39 -12.50 -19.94 1.50
C LYS A 39 -11.44 -20.24 0.43
N GLY A 40 -11.11 -19.28 -0.44
CA GLY A 40 -10.11 -19.42 -1.49
C GLY A 40 -8.66 -19.23 -1.04
N GLN A 41 -8.39 -18.86 0.22
CA GLN A 41 -7.05 -18.65 0.79
C GLN A 41 -6.13 -17.70 0.01
N GLU A 42 -6.66 -16.83 -0.85
CA GLU A 42 -5.88 -15.88 -1.64
C GLU A 42 -5.09 -14.87 -0.77
N GLU A 43 -5.50 -14.70 0.50
CA GLU A 43 -4.87 -13.81 1.46
C GLU A 43 -3.70 -14.46 2.24
N GLN A 44 -3.42 -15.76 2.06
CA GLN A 44 -2.38 -16.46 2.82
C GLN A 44 -0.99 -15.81 2.76
N PRO A 45 -0.49 -15.35 1.58
CA PRO A 45 0.81 -14.68 1.52
C PRO A 45 0.84 -13.34 2.28
N PHE A 46 -0.32 -12.69 2.43
CA PHE A 46 -0.44 -11.47 3.22
C PHE A 46 -0.40 -11.79 4.72
N PHE A 47 -1.10 -12.83 5.17
CA PHE A 47 -1.08 -13.26 6.57
C PHE A 47 0.32 -13.71 7.01
N GLU A 48 1.03 -14.46 6.16
CA GLU A 48 2.42 -14.82 6.42
C GLU A 48 3.34 -13.60 6.55
N ALA A 49 3.14 -12.56 5.73
CA ALA A 49 3.93 -11.36 5.80
C ALA A 49 3.72 -10.61 7.13
N LEU A 50 2.48 -10.59 7.64
CA LEU A 50 2.16 -10.01 8.96
C LEU A 50 2.83 -10.80 10.10
N GLN A 51 2.74 -12.14 10.06
CA GLN A 51 3.39 -12.98 11.06
C GLN A 51 4.92 -12.83 11.04
N LYS A 52 5.53 -12.77 9.84
CA LYS A 52 6.97 -12.50 9.67
C LYS A 52 7.37 -11.12 10.18
N ALA A 53 6.46 -10.16 10.20
CA ALA A 53 6.65 -8.84 10.80
C ALA A 53 6.46 -8.84 12.34
N GLY A 54 6.22 -10.00 12.96
CA GLY A 54 6.01 -10.13 14.40
C GLY A 54 4.61 -9.70 14.86
N ILE A 55 3.63 -9.66 13.95
CA ILE A 55 2.26 -9.25 14.26
C ILE A 55 1.42 -10.52 14.49
N GLU A 56 0.76 -10.60 15.65
CA GLU A 56 -0.18 -11.66 15.99
C GLU A 56 -1.43 -11.54 15.10
N LEU A 57 -1.94 -12.67 14.58
CA LEU A 57 -3.15 -12.67 13.76
C LEU A 57 -4.38 -13.07 14.56
N ARG A 58 -5.48 -12.35 14.34
CA ARG A 58 -6.83 -12.75 14.72
C ARG A 58 -7.64 -12.94 13.45
N GLU A 59 -7.84 -14.21 13.10
CA GLU A 59 -8.55 -14.61 11.88
C GLU A 59 -10.01 -14.93 12.18
N LYS A 60 -10.92 -14.48 11.33
CA LYS A 60 -12.35 -14.79 11.39
C LYS A 60 -12.82 -15.14 9.99
N GLU A 61 -13.59 -16.22 9.90
CA GLU A 61 -14.22 -16.60 8.64
C GLU A 61 -15.34 -15.62 8.28
N LEU A 62 -15.45 -15.33 6.99
CA LEU A 62 -16.55 -14.53 6.45
C LEU A 62 -17.89 -15.20 6.79
N MET A 63 -18.70 -14.54 7.63
CA MET A 63 -20.03 -15.04 7.97
C MET A 63 -21.04 -14.60 6.91
N GLU A 64 -21.65 -15.58 6.25
CA GLU A 64 -22.79 -15.40 5.36
C GLU A 64 -24.07 -15.71 6.14
N TYR A 65 -24.89 -14.70 6.39
CA TYR A 65 -26.17 -14.88 7.06
C TYR A 65 -27.23 -15.39 6.07
N SER A 66 -28.24 -16.09 6.59
CA SER A 66 -29.40 -16.56 5.81
C SER A 66 -30.17 -15.45 5.10
N SER A 67 -30.00 -14.19 5.53
CA SER A 67 -30.50 -12.99 4.88
C SER A 67 -29.71 -12.54 3.64
N GLY A 68 -28.62 -13.23 3.30
CA GLY A 68 -27.69 -12.86 2.23
C GLY A 68 -26.70 -11.75 2.61
N GLN A 69 -26.80 -11.19 3.81
CA GLN A 69 -25.81 -10.25 4.32
C GLN A 69 -24.50 -10.98 4.68
N LYS A 70 -23.38 -10.42 4.24
CA LYS A 70 -22.04 -10.88 4.62
C LYS A 70 -21.48 -9.93 5.67
N LYS A 71 -21.06 -10.45 6.83
CA LYS A 71 -20.31 -9.66 7.82
C LYS A 71 -18.86 -10.10 7.86
N ALA A 72 -18.00 -9.11 7.77
CA ALA A 72 -16.55 -9.23 7.85
C ALA A 72 -15.96 -8.24 8.89
N ASP A 73 -16.81 -7.59 9.70
CA ASP A 73 -16.33 -6.65 10.70
C ASP A 73 -15.63 -7.35 11.88
N TRP A 74 -14.61 -6.68 12.38
CA TRP A 74 -13.84 -7.06 13.56
C TRP A 74 -13.99 -6.02 14.68
N ASP A 75 -14.78 -4.97 14.48
CA ASP A 75 -14.77 -3.76 15.32
C ASP A 75 -15.08 -4.09 16.78
N VAL A 76 -16.08 -4.95 17.02
CA VAL A 76 -16.42 -5.42 18.36
C VAL A 76 -15.29 -6.25 18.97
N GLY A 77 -14.71 -7.18 18.21
CA GLY A 77 -13.62 -8.04 18.70
C GLY A 77 -12.38 -7.25 19.06
N LEU A 78 -12.01 -6.28 18.20
CA LEU A 78 -10.92 -5.34 18.44
C LEU A 78 -11.19 -4.51 19.70
N ALA A 79 -12.38 -3.93 19.83
CA ALA A 79 -12.74 -3.12 20.99
C ALA A 79 -12.66 -3.91 22.30
N VAL A 80 -13.18 -5.14 22.31
CA VAL A 80 -13.12 -6.03 23.48
C VAL A 80 -11.68 -6.36 23.86
N ASP A 81 -10.84 -6.70 22.89
CA ASP A 81 -9.43 -7.02 23.15
C ASP A 81 -8.67 -5.81 23.69
N VAL A 82 -8.87 -4.61 23.12
CA VAL A 82 -8.28 -3.37 23.65
C VAL A 82 -8.69 -3.16 25.10
N ILE A 83 -10.00 -3.20 25.40
CA ILE A 83 -10.53 -3.00 26.76
C ILE A 83 -9.90 -3.99 27.75
N ARG A 84 -9.80 -5.27 27.39
CA ARG A 84 -9.21 -6.31 28.24
C ARG A 84 -7.73 -6.09 28.52
N MET A 85 -7.02 -5.38 27.65
CA MET A 85 -5.59 -5.11 27.80
C MET A 85 -5.30 -3.73 28.41
N LEU A 86 -6.28 -2.84 28.57
CA LEU A 86 -6.05 -1.46 29.00
C LEU A 86 -5.27 -1.33 30.31
N ASP A 87 -5.42 -2.27 31.24
CA ASP A 87 -4.72 -2.19 32.54
C ASP A 87 -3.22 -2.55 32.44
N MET A 88 -2.78 -3.13 31.32
CA MET A 88 -1.39 -3.52 31.05
C MET A 88 -0.67 -2.58 30.06
N LEU A 89 -1.38 -1.57 29.54
CA LEU A 89 -0.90 -0.71 28.46
C LEU A 89 -0.90 0.74 28.90
N ASP A 90 0.17 1.47 28.58
CA ASP A 90 0.23 2.93 28.74
C ASP A 90 -0.30 3.65 27.50
N VAL A 91 -0.03 3.07 26.33
CA VAL A 91 -0.40 3.62 25.02
C VAL A 91 -1.11 2.55 24.19
N VAL A 92 -2.22 2.92 23.57
CA VAL A 92 -2.92 2.12 22.56
C VAL A 92 -2.79 2.81 21.21
N VAL A 93 -2.29 2.09 20.21
CA VAL A 93 -2.23 2.59 18.82
C VAL A 93 -3.26 1.83 17.98
N ILE A 94 -4.29 2.54 17.51
CA ILE A 94 -5.32 1.98 16.63
C ILE A 94 -4.94 2.30 15.18
N VAL A 95 -4.77 1.28 14.35
CA VAL A 95 -4.45 1.45 12.93
C VAL A 95 -5.73 1.26 12.11
N SER A 96 -6.63 2.24 12.18
CA SER A 96 -7.89 2.26 11.42
C SER A 96 -8.36 3.69 11.15
N GLY A 97 -9.08 3.88 10.04
CA GLY A 97 -9.77 5.13 9.71
C GLY A 97 -11.24 5.15 10.10
N ASP A 98 -11.76 4.06 10.67
CA ASP A 98 -13.17 3.92 11.02
C ASP A 98 -13.55 4.84 12.19
N GLY A 99 -14.62 5.61 12.00
CA GLY A 99 -15.16 6.51 13.02
C GLY A 99 -15.85 5.80 14.18
N ASP A 100 -16.25 4.53 13.99
CA ASP A 100 -16.95 3.75 15.01
C ASP A 100 -16.06 3.41 16.22
N PHE A 101 -14.74 3.61 16.10
CA PHE A 101 -13.81 3.49 17.22
C PHE A 101 -13.77 4.73 18.14
N GLN A 102 -14.47 5.82 17.83
CA GLN A 102 -14.49 7.01 18.70
C GLN A 102 -14.86 6.68 20.16
N PRO A 103 -15.93 5.92 20.46
CA PRO A 103 -16.26 5.58 21.85
C PRO A 103 -15.17 4.74 22.54
N LEU A 104 -14.47 3.88 21.80
CA LEU A 104 -13.35 3.10 22.33
C LEU A 104 -12.18 4.01 22.70
N ILE A 105 -11.86 5.00 21.85
CA ILE A 105 -10.82 6.00 22.09
C ILE A 105 -11.14 6.78 23.37
N GLU A 106 -12.35 7.34 23.46
CA GLU A 106 -12.80 8.11 24.61
C GLU A 106 -12.78 7.28 25.91
N TYR A 107 -13.23 6.02 25.84
CA TYR A 107 -13.19 5.11 26.97
C TYR A 107 -11.76 4.84 27.44
N ALA A 108 -10.86 4.47 26.54
CA ALA A 108 -9.46 4.20 26.88
C ALA A 108 -8.78 5.43 27.50
N LYS A 109 -9.07 6.62 26.98
CA LYS A 109 -8.59 7.90 27.54
C LYS A 109 -9.13 8.17 28.94
N SER A 110 -10.41 7.87 29.19
CA SER A 110 -11.00 8.00 30.53
C SER A 110 -10.36 7.08 31.57
N ARG A 111 -9.69 6.01 31.12
CA ARG A 111 -8.89 5.09 31.95
C ARG A 111 -7.43 5.55 32.10
N GLY A 112 -7.10 6.75 31.65
CA GLY A 112 -5.77 7.35 31.74
C GLY A 112 -4.77 6.80 30.71
N ARG A 113 -5.24 6.24 29.59
CA ARG A 113 -4.37 5.71 28.54
C ARG A 113 -4.23 6.71 27.41
N ILE A 114 -3.05 6.77 26.81
CA ILE A 114 -2.82 7.59 25.62
C ILE A 114 -3.30 6.79 24.41
N VAL A 115 -4.14 7.38 23.57
CA VAL A 115 -4.63 6.73 22.36
C VAL A 115 -4.13 7.46 21.13
N GLU A 116 -3.34 6.75 20.33
CA GLU A 116 -2.86 7.23 19.04
C GLU A 116 -3.61 6.52 17.92
N VAL A 117 -3.88 7.22 16.82
CA VAL A 117 -4.51 6.64 15.64
C VAL A 117 -3.64 6.86 14.41
N MET A 118 -3.42 5.81 13.63
CA MET A 118 -2.66 5.85 12.38
C MET A 118 -3.52 5.35 11.22
N SER A 119 -3.73 6.19 10.21
CA SER A 119 -4.54 5.82 9.04
C SER A 119 -4.26 6.71 7.83
N PHE A 120 -4.80 6.35 6.66
CA PHE A 120 -4.79 7.22 5.49
C PHE A 120 -5.92 8.24 5.61
N ARG A 121 -5.59 9.53 5.62
CA ARG A 121 -6.54 10.63 5.84
C ARG A 121 -7.73 10.61 4.87
N GLU A 122 -7.51 10.18 3.62
CA GLU A 122 -8.53 10.09 2.58
C GLU A 122 -9.64 9.08 2.92
N THR A 123 -9.38 8.13 3.83
CA THR A 123 -10.35 7.11 4.27
C THR A 123 -10.60 7.16 5.79
N THR A 124 -10.35 8.30 6.40
CA THR A 124 -10.50 8.48 7.85
C THR A 124 -11.67 9.39 8.17
N SER A 125 -12.52 8.97 9.11
CA SER A 125 -13.58 9.81 9.64
C SER A 125 -13.00 11.07 10.29
N GLY A 126 -13.62 12.23 10.04
CA GLY A 126 -13.21 13.52 10.62
C GLY A 126 -13.23 13.54 12.15
N LYS A 127 -14.00 12.63 12.79
CA LYS A 127 -14.10 12.51 14.25
C LYS A 127 -12.84 11.92 14.90
N ILE A 128 -12.07 11.13 14.16
CA ILE A 128 -10.93 10.38 14.70
C ILE A 128 -9.77 11.31 15.13
N PRO A 129 -9.31 12.25 14.29
CA PRO A 129 -8.28 13.21 14.71
C PRO A 129 -8.68 14.07 15.91
N GLU A 130 -9.97 14.32 16.10
CA GLU A 130 -10.49 15.10 17.22
C GLU A 130 -10.53 14.28 18.54
N ALA A 131 -10.85 12.99 18.45
CA ALA A 131 -10.95 12.11 19.61
C ALA A 131 -9.58 11.60 20.12
N ALA A 132 -8.66 11.28 19.20
CA ALA A 132 -7.35 10.71 19.52
C ALA A 132 -6.42 11.73 20.19
N ASP A 133 -5.51 11.28 21.06
CA ASP A 133 -4.47 12.15 21.63
C ASP A 133 -3.41 12.51 20.59
N ARG A 134 -3.18 11.60 19.64
CA ARG A 134 -2.31 11.82 18.49
C ARG A 134 -2.86 11.14 17.25
N TYR A 135 -2.87 11.87 16.14
CA TYR A 135 -3.20 11.33 14.83
C TYR A 135 -1.97 11.35 13.93
N VAL A 136 -1.66 10.22 13.30
CA VAL A 136 -0.59 10.13 12.29
C VAL A 136 -1.22 9.81 10.93
N ASN A 137 -1.11 10.77 10.01
CA ASN A 137 -1.55 10.58 8.65
C ASN A 137 -0.50 9.79 7.85
N LEU A 138 -0.83 8.54 7.52
CA LEU A 138 0.03 7.68 6.73
C LEU A 138 0.17 8.14 5.27
N SER A 139 -0.70 9.05 4.81
CA SER A 139 -0.61 9.64 3.48
C SER A 139 0.47 10.71 3.35
N ASP A 140 1.04 11.19 4.47
CA ASP A 140 2.10 12.20 4.45
C ASP A 140 3.45 11.59 3.99
N ASP A 141 3.71 10.32 4.33
CA ASP A 141 4.90 9.57 3.88
C ASP A 141 4.53 8.27 3.15
N LYS A 142 3.99 8.43 1.94
CA LYS A 142 3.64 7.31 1.05
C LYS A 142 4.83 6.42 0.72
N LYS A 143 6.07 6.91 0.76
CA LYS A 143 7.26 6.11 0.44
C LYS A 143 7.59 5.13 1.55
N ARG A 144 7.39 5.53 2.81
CA ARG A 144 7.60 4.70 3.99
C ARG A 144 6.47 3.69 4.21
N TYR A 145 5.22 4.10 4.01
CA TYR A 145 4.06 3.27 4.36
C TYR A 145 3.46 2.45 3.21
N LEU A 146 3.84 2.69 1.95
CA LEU A 146 3.37 1.91 0.80
C LEU A 146 4.52 1.16 0.14
N LEU A 147 4.36 -0.16 0.02
CA LEU A 147 5.26 -1.03 -0.72
C LEU A 147 5.14 -0.73 -2.23
N GLY A 148 6.30 -0.61 -2.90
CA GLY A 148 6.37 -0.40 -4.35
C GLY A 148 6.64 1.04 -4.81
N GLY A 149 7.15 1.92 -3.93
CA GLY A 149 7.74 3.19 -4.34
C GLY A 149 9.19 3.02 -4.81
N LEU A 150 9.43 3.20 -6.13
CA LEU A 150 10.73 3.30 -6.81
C LEU A 150 11.87 2.50 -6.15
N ARG A 151 12.03 1.24 -6.57
CA ARG A 151 13.40 0.77 -6.82
C ARG A 151 13.96 1.68 -7.91
N LEU A 152 14.71 2.72 -7.53
CA LEU A 152 15.76 3.23 -8.40
C LEU A 152 16.57 1.98 -8.81
N LYS A 153 16.66 1.73 -10.12
CA LYS A 153 17.56 0.72 -10.67
C LYS A 153 19.00 1.15 -10.37
N SER A 154 19.45 1.00 -9.13
CA SER A 154 20.81 1.35 -8.74
C SER A 154 21.72 0.13 -8.91
N ALA A 155 22.89 0.39 -9.49
CA ALA A 155 23.97 -0.51 -9.88
C ALA A 155 23.83 -1.25 -11.21
N LYS A 156 22.86 -2.16 -11.40
CA LYS A 156 22.93 -3.10 -12.54
C LYS A 156 22.66 -2.45 -13.92
N ALA A 157 21.76 -1.47 -13.98
CA ALA A 157 21.42 -0.79 -15.24
C ALA A 157 22.50 0.19 -15.74
N GLN A 158 23.39 0.67 -14.87
CA GLN A 158 24.51 1.52 -15.29
C GLN A 158 25.67 0.69 -15.86
N GLU A 159 25.85 -0.52 -15.35
CA GLU A 159 26.87 -1.46 -15.82
C GLU A 159 26.51 -2.03 -17.21
N ASP A 160 25.23 -2.35 -17.43
CA ASP A 160 24.73 -2.82 -18.73
C ASP A 160 24.83 -1.75 -19.83
N VAL A 161 24.60 -0.47 -19.49
CA VAL A 161 24.71 0.65 -20.45
C VAL A 161 26.19 0.97 -20.76
N ARG A 162 27.08 0.89 -19.77
CA ARG A 162 28.52 1.11 -19.96
C ARG A 162 29.15 0.00 -20.82
N THR A 163 28.76 -1.24 -20.55
CA THR A 163 29.19 -2.42 -21.33
C THR A 163 28.65 -2.41 -22.77
N ALA A 164 27.46 -1.84 -22.98
CA ALA A 164 26.89 -1.68 -24.32
C ALA A 164 27.56 -0.56 -25.13
N LEU A 165 28.01 0.51 -24.47
CA LEU A 165 28.68 1.65 -25.13
C LEU A 165 30.14 1.35 -25.52
N GLU A 166 30.83 0.50 -24.76
CA GLU A 166 32.20 0.08 -25.06
C GLU A 166 32.26 -0.96 -26.21
N ARG A 167 31.14 -1.63 -26.51
CA ARG A 167 31.04 -2.60 -27.61
C ARG A 167 30.72 -1.99 -28.97
N SER A 168 30.30 -0.72 -29.03
CA SER A 168 29.94 -0.06 -30.28
C SER A 168 31.06 0.79 -30.89
N THR A 169 32.20 0.92 -30.21
CA THR A 169 33.31 1.79 -30.64
C THR A 169 34.52 1.07 -31.22
N ASP A 170 34.46 -0.26 -31.42
CA ASP A 170 35.57 -1.00 -32.02
C ASP A 170 35.13 -1.80 -33.26
N SER A 171 35.25 -1.16 -34.43
CA SER A 171 35.58 -1.83 -35.70
C SER A 171 35.95 -0.77 -36.75
N PRO A 172 37.19 -0.74 -37.26
CA PRO A 172 37.59 0.13 -38.36
C PRO A 172 37.24 -0.47 -39.74
N GLU A 173 37.37 0.41 -40.73
CA GLU A 173 36.94 0.39 -42.13
C GLU A 173 37.42 -0.79 -43.02
N GLY A 174 36.76 -0.99 -44.19
CA GLY A 174 37.47 -1.49 -45.39
C GLY A 174 36.73 -2.26 -46.51
N VAL A 175 36.08 -1.54 -47.44
CA VAL A 175 36.00 -1.71 -48.94
C VAL A 175 35.63 -3.06 -49.64
N SER A 176 34.55 -3.06 -50.44
CA SER A 176 34.55 -3.13 -51.95
C SER A 176 33.21 -3.62 -52.58
N ALA A 177 32.82 -3.00 -53.72
CA ALA A 177 31.67 -3.31 -54.60
C ALA A 177 31.97 -4.49 -55.59
N PRO A 178 31.11 -4.97 -56.55
CA PRO A 178 30.11 -4.21 -57.37
C PRO A 178 28.78 -4.94 -57.76
N GLY A 179 27.85 -4.25 -58.44
CA GLY A 179 26.81 -4.93 -59.27
C GLY A 179 25.47 -4.22 -59.59
N ALA A 180 25.45 -3.40 -60.65
CA ALA A 180 24.39 -3.12 -61.66
C ALA A 180 22.90 -2.81 -61.31
N LEU A 181 22.53 -1.56 -61.65
CA LEU A 181 21.32 -1.02 -62.32
C LEU A 181 19.92 -1.68 -62.18
N LYS A 182 18.94 -0.86 -61.72
CA LYS A 182 17.88 -0.27 -62.59
C LYS A 182 17.18 0.91 -61.90
N ARG A 183 16.85 1.93 -62.70
CA ARG A 183 16.32 3.26 -62.32
C ARG A 183 14.78 3.30 -62.28
N LYS A 184 14.22 3.96 -61.24
CA LYS A 184 13.13 5.00 -61.14
C LYS A 184 11.81 4.85 -61.99
N PRO A 185 10.67 5.53 -61.66
CA PRO A 185 10.53 6.73 -60.81
C PRO A 185 9.28 6.84 -59.88
N SER A 186 9.37 7.78 -58.92
CA SER A 186 8.37 8.76 -58.43
C SER A 186 6.87 8.43 -58.25
N ALA A 187 6.35 8.76 -57.06
CA ALA A 187 5.17 9.63 -56.91
C ALA A 187 5.11 10.25 -55.48
N GLU A 188 4.78 11.54 -55.44
CA GLU A 188 4.68 12.46 -54.28
C GLU A 188 3.43 12.22 -53.39
N PRO A 189 3.39 12.81 -52.18
CA PRO A 189 2.23 12.78 -51.28
C PRO A 189 1.28 13.97 -51.54
N PRO A 190 0.00 13.88 -51.13
CA PRO A 190 -0.58 15.09 -50.52
C PRO A 190 -1.58 14.85 -49.36
N GLU A 191 -1.46 15.77 -48.40
CA GLU A 191 -2.53 16.55 -47.76
C GLU A 191 -3.58 15.90 -46.82
N GLU A 192 -3.34 16.15 -45.53
CA GLU A 192 -4.22 16.89 -44.62
C GLU A 192 -5.61 17.34 -45.11
N ARG A 193 -6.69 16.84 -44.47
CA ARG A 193 -7.93 17.62 -44.29
C ARG A 193 -8.76 17.18 -43.07
N ARG A 194 -8.65 18.01 -42.04
CA ARG A 194 -9.70 18.55 -41.15
C ARG A 194 -11.04 17.80 -40.96
N ARG A 195 -11.35 17.65 -39.65
CA ARG A 195 -12.63 17.92 -38.94
C ARG A 195 -13.79 16.91 -39.05
N ARG A 196 -14.18 16.36 -37.89
CA ARG A 196 -15.45 16.54 -37.13
C ARG A 196 -15.53 15.38 -36.12
N ARG A 197 -15.41 15.61 -34.81
CA ARG A 197 -16.48 16.02 -33.87
C ARG A 197 -17.76 15.22 -34.08
N LEU A 198 -18.03 14.26 -33.20
CA LEU A 198 -19.37 13.93 -32.68
C LEU A 198 -19.21 13.15 -31.36
N SER A 199 -19.49 13.86 -30.28
CA SER A 199 -19.99 13.35 -29.01
C SER A 199 -21.38 12.75 -29.22
N PHE A 200 -21.62 11.55 -28.68
CA PHE A 200 -22.79 11.18 -27.89
C PHE A 200 -22.35 10.09 -26.90
#